data_AF-A0ABD5QBC9-F1
#
_entry.id   AF-A0ABD5QBC9-F1
#
_cell.length_a   1.000
_cell.length_b   1.000
_cell.length_c   1.000
_cell.angle_alpha   90.00
_cell.angle_beta   90.00
_cell.angle_gamma   90.00
#
_symmetry.space_group_name_H-M   'P 1'
#
loop_
_entity.id
_entity.type
_entity.pdbx_description
1 polymer ?
#
loop_
_entity_poly.entity_id
_entity_poly.type
_entity_poly.pdbx_seq_one_letter_code
_entity_poly.pdbx_strand_id
1 'polypeptide(L)' 'MDDPPSDTADDDEPWILMEWSLWDERDDEQTGRRIRVVPYDGPEGAWKAILEAQPHAEFWVERATIGYGDSPADFDVVKP' A
#
# COMPACT_ATOMS: atom_id res chain seq x y z
N MET A 1 21.28 17.94 29.76
CA MET A 1 21.46 16.69 29.00
C MET A 1 20.16 16.53 28.25
N ASP A 2 20.09 17.17 27.08
CA ASP A 2 18.99 17.04 26.15
C ASP A 2 19.22 15.73 25.40
N ASP A 3 18.31 14.78 25.57
CA ASP A 3 18.23 13.58 24.76
C ASP A 3 17.84 14.02 23.34
N PRO A 4 18.62 13.71 22.28
CA PRO A 4 18.17 14.01 20.93
C PRO A 4 16.93 13.17 20.61
N PRO A 5 15.93 13.70 19.88
CA PRO A 5 14.81 12.87 19.46
C PRO A 5 15.35 11.71 18.62
N SER A 6 15.12 10.49 19.08
CA SER A 6 15.37 9.28 18.31
C SER A 6 14.37 9.24 17.16
N ASP A 7 14.73 9.91 16.07
CA ASP A 7 13.99 10.02 14.81
C ASP A 7 14.13 8.71 14.01
N THR A 8 13.61 7.61 14.57
CA THR A 8 13.69 6.26 13.95
C THR A 8 12.32 5.59 13.88
N ALA A 9 11.23 6.34 13.78
CA ALA A 9 9.89 5.79 13.98
C ALA A 9 8.88 6.00 12.82
N ASP A 10 9.30 6.39 11.62
CA ASP A 10 8.34 6.61 10.51
C ASP A 10 8.68 5.91 9.17
N ASP A 11 9.85 5.29 9.01
CA ASP A 11 10.21 4.63 7.73
C ASP A 11 9.50 3.27 7.51
N ASP A 12 8.77 2.73 8.49
CA ASP A 12 8.07 1.42 8.38
C ASP A 12 6.55 1.56 8.17
N GLU A 13 6.01 2.77 8.04
CA GLU A 13 4.57 2.95 7.86
C GLU A 13 4.15 2.51 6.43
N PRO A 14 2.98 1.87 6.24
CA PRO A 14 2.49 1.51 4.91
C PRO A 14 2.22 2.73 4.02
N TRP A 15 2.75 2.74 2.80
CA TRP A 15 2.55 3.86 1.86
C TRP A 15 1.44 3.53 0.85
N ILE A 16 0.42 4.37 0.75
CA ILE A 16 -0.62 4.23 -0.28
C ILE A 16 -0.16 4.96 -1.54
N LEU A 17 0.13 4.21 -2.60
CA LEU A 17 0.54 4.78 -3.88
C LEU A 17 -0.65 5.34 -4.65
N MET A 18 -1.74 4.56 -4.67
CA MET A 18 -2.93 4.91 -5.43
C MET A 18 -4.16 4.31 -4.75
N GLU A 19 -5.24 5.06 -4.71
CA GLU A 19 -6.55 4.60 -4.24
C GLU A 19 -7.63 5.10 -5.21
N TRP A 20 -8.55 4.21 -5.59
CA TRP A 20 -9.68 4.55 -6.44
C TRP A 20 -10.91 3.73 -6.07
N SER A 21 -12.09 4.32 -6.29
CA SER A 21 -13.36 3.66 -6.07
C SER A 21 -13.92 3.12 -7.38
N LEU A 22 -14.62 2.00 -7.30
CA LEU A 22 -15.35 1.38 -8.41
C LEU A 22 -16.81 1.24 -7.98
N TRP A 23 -17.73 1.71 -8.82
CA TRP A 23 -19.15 1.46 -8.63
C TRP A 23 -19.49 0.05 -9.14
N ASP A 24 -20.05 -0.80 -8.29
CA ASP A 24 -20.59 -2.09 -8.72
C ASP A 24 -22.08 -1.95 -9.00
N GLU A 25 -22.46 -1.95 -10.28
CA GLU A 25 -23.85 -1.83 -10.72
C GLU A 25 -24.74 -3.00 -10.28
N ARG A 26 -24.15 -4.16 -9.92
CA ARG A 26 -24.92 -5.35 -9.54
C ARG A 26 -25.44 -5.26 -8.12
N ASP A 27 -24.61 -4.72 -7.24
CA ASP A 27 -24.86 -4.66 -5.80
C ASP A 27 -25.24 -3.24 -5.33
N ASP A 28 -25.28 -2.26 -6.26
CA ASP A 28 -25.52 -0.83 -5.98
C ASP A 28 -24.57 -0.30 -4.88
N GLU A 29 -23.34 -0.83 -4.86
CA GLU A 29 -22.36 -0.60 -3.81
C GLU A 29 -21.07 -0.01 -4.39
N GLN A 30 -20.50 0.96 -3.66
CA GLN A 30 -19.19 1.49 -3.97
C GLN A 30 -18.10 0.61 -3.35
N THR A 31 -17.27 0.02 -4.20
CA THR A 31 -16.09 -0.76 -3.80
C THR A 31 -14.82 0.07 -3.93
N GLY A 32 -13.78 -0.31 -3.19
CA GLY A 32 -12.47 0.35 -3.25
C GLY A 32 -11.40 -0.54 -3.89
N ARG A 33 -10.42 0.08 -4.53
CA ARG A 33 -9.15 -0.54 -4.92
C ARG A 33 -8.01 0.38 -4.50
N ARG A 34 -6.93 -0.19 -4.01
CA ARG A 34 -5.73 0.57 -3.71
C ARG A 34 -4.48 -0.25 -3.94
N ILE A 35 -3.39 0.45 -4.17
CA ILE A 35 -2.05 -0.13 -4.17
C ILE A 35 -1.32 0.42 -2.94
N ARG A 36 -0.87 -0.49 -2.08
CA ARG A 36 -0.13 -0.18 -0.85
C ARG A 36 1.25 -0.81 -0.88
N VAL A 37 2.28 -0.06 -0.51
CA VAL A 37 3.63 -0.57 -0.27
C VAL A 37 3.81 -0.79 1.22
N VAL A 38 4.42 -1.91 1.58
CA VAL A 38 4.76 -2.23 2.96
C VAL A 38 6.16 -2.82 3.04
N PRO A 39 6.84 -2.69 4.20
CA PRO A 39 8.07 -3.43 4.45
C PRO A 39 7.88 -4.93 4.22
N TYR A 40 8.91 -5.57 3.67
CA TYR A 40 8.95 -6.98 3.35
C TYR A 40 10.32 -7.56 3.69
N ASP A 41 10.34 -8.63 4.50
CA ASP A 41 11.58 -9.29 4.94
C ASP A 41 11.88 -10.54 4.10
N GLY A 42 11.74 -10.42 2.78
CA GLY A 42 11.95 -11.53 1.84
C GLY A 42 13.19 -11.37 0.97
N PRO A 43 13.62 -12.44 0.29
CA PRO A 43 14.83 -12.41 -0.55
C PRO A 43 14.69 -11.53 -1.81
N GLU A 44 13.47 -11.17 -2.21
CA GLU A 44 13.19 -10.39 -3.42
C GLU A 44 13.33 -8.87 -3.23
N GLY A 45 13.43 -8.37 -2.00
CA GLY A 45 13.55 -6.95 -1.68
C GLY A 45 13.06 -6.62 -0.27
N ALA A 46 13.39 -5.42 0.19
CA ALA A 46 13.00 -4.91 1.52
C ALA A 46 11.55 -4.39 1.58
N TRP A 47 10.89 -4.26 0.43
CA TRP A 47 9.53 -3.71 0.29
C TRP A 47 8.70 -4.51 -0.72
N LYS A 48 7.39 -4.57 -0.50
CA LYS A 48 6.42 -5.17 -1.44
C LYS A 48 5.25 -4.25 -1.73
N ALA A 49 4.82 -4.19 -2.99
CA ALA A 49 3.59 -3.52 -3.41
C ALA A 49 2.43 -4.52 -3.54
N ILE A 50 1.30 -4.17 -2.96
CA ILE A 50 0.11 -5.02 -2.82
C ILE A 50 -1.08 -4.33 -3.44
N LEU A 51 -1.80 -5.03 -4.32
CA LEU A 51 -3.14 -4.65 -4.74
C LEU A 51 -4.15 -5.13 -3.70
N GLU A 52 -4.87 -4.19 -3.10
CA GLU A 52 -5.95 -4.45 -2.15
C GLU A 52 -7.29 -4.06 -2.76
N ALA A 53 -8.33 -4.82 -2.41
CA ALA A 53 -9.70 -4.56 -2.78
C ALA A 53 -10.57 -4.45 -1.54
N GLN A 54 -11.48 -3.49 -1.53
CA GLN A 54 -12.50 -3.32 -0.51
C GLN A 54 -13.85 -3.72 -1.13
N PRO A 55 -14.30 -4.99 -0.96
CA PRO A 55 -15.57 -5.45 -1.50
C PRO A 55 -16.77 -4.87 -0.75
N HIS A 56 -16.63 -4.61 0.56
CA HIS A 56 -17.57 -3.85 1.38
C HIS A 56 -16.82 -2.78 2.15
N ALA A 57 -17.48 -1.66 2.46
CA ALA A 57 -16.86 -0.44 3.05
C ALA A 57 -16.10 -0.63 4.38
N GLU A 58 -16.08 -1.83 4.96
CA GLU A 58 -15.54 -2.12 6.29
C GLU A 58 -14.06 -2.58 6.29
N PHE A 59 -13.55 -3.23 5.23
CA PHE A 59 -12.17 -3.76 5.25
C PHE A 59 -11.52 -3.92 3.87
N TRP A 60 -10.19 -3.73 3.85
CA TRP A 60 -9.33 -3.96 2.68
C TRP A 60 -8.78 -5.39 2.69
N VAL A 61 -8.85 -6.06 1.54
CA VAL A 61 -8.39 -7.44 1.34
C VAL A 61 -7.25 -7.45 0.34
N GLU A 62 -6.10 -8.02 0.72
CA GLU A 62 -5.00 -8.32 -0.19
C GLU A 62 -5.46 -9.26 -1.31
N ARG A 63 -5.25 -8.86 -2.56
CA ARG A 63 -5.61 -9.64 -3.76
C ARG A 63 -4.39 -10.20 -4.46
N ALA A 64 -3.31 -9.43 -4.52
CA ALA A 64 -2.08 -9.83 -5.18
C ALA A 64 -0.89 -8.96 -4.73
N THR A 65 0.30 -9.56 -4.69
CA THR A 65 1.56 -8.83 -4.74
C THR A 65 1.85 -8.47 -6.20
N ILE A 66 2.11 -7.19 -6.47
CA ILE A 66 2.33 -6.67 -7.82
C ILE A 66 3.77 -6.20 -8.07
N GLY A 67 4.61 -6.22 -7.03
CA GLY A 67 6.04 -5.90 -7.16
C GLY A 67 6.81 -6.00 -5.85
N TYR A 68 8.13 -6.04 -5.98
CA TYR A 68 9.11 -5.96 -4.90
C TYR A 68 10.12 -4.85 -5.21
N GLY A 69 10.71 -4.26 -4.18
CA GLY A 69 11.68 -3.18 -4.29
C GLY A 69 12.62 -3.14 -3.08
N ASP A 70 13.74 -2.44 -3.24
CA ASP A 70 14.71 -2.25 -2.16
C ASP A 70 14.35 -1.02 -1.31
N SER A 71 13.55 -0.10 -1.86
CA SER A 71 13.08 1.13 -1.23
C SER A 71 11.62 1.42 -1.59
N PRO A 72 10.83 2.12 -0.75
CA PRO A 72 9.49 2.54 -1.13
C PRO A 72 9.50 3.50 -2.33
N ALA A 73 10.61 4.19 -2.58
CA ALA A 73 10.80 5.07 -3.73
C ALA A 73 10.89 4.34 -5.08
N ASP A 74 11.09 3.01 -5.09
CA ASP A 74 11.12 2.21 -6.32
C ASP A 74 9.72 2.06 -6.95
N PHE A 75 8.67 2.34 -6.19
CA PHE A 75 7.29 2.22 -6.63
C PHE A 75 6.72 3.60 -7.00
N ASP A 76 6.87 3.98 -8.27
CA ASP A 76 6.36 5.26 -8.78
C ASP A 76 4.98 5.11 -9.44
N VAL A 77 4.14 6.13 -9.26
CA VAL A 77 2.85 6.23 -9.94
C VAL A 77 3.07 6.95 -11.26
N VAL A 78 3.24 6.17 -12.33
CA VAL A 78 3.28 6.74 -13.68
C VAL A 78 1.90 7.30 -14.00
N LYS A 79 1.77 8.63 -13.94
CA LYS A 79 0.57 9.31 -14.44
C LYS A 79 0.50 9.09 -15.96
N PRO A 80 -0.64 8.61 -16.50
CA PRO A 80 -0.82 8.43 -17.93
C PRO A 80 -0.83 9.75 -18.71
#